data_AF-A0A251QLP9-F1
#
_entry.id   AF-A0A251QLP9-F1
#
_cell.length_a   1.000
_cell.length_b   1.000
_cell.length_c   1.000
_cell.angle_alpha   90.00
_cell.angle_beta   90.00
_cell.angle_gamma   90.00
#
_symmetry.space_group_name_H-M   'P 1'
#
loop_
_entity.id
_entity.type
_entity.pdbx_description
1 polymer ?
#
loop_
_entity_poly.entity_id
_entity_poly.type
_entity_poly.pdbx_seq_one_letter_code
_entity_poly.pdbx_strand_id
1 'polypeptide(L)'
;MPYMGDNLLQQSVSLLTVKDPLFKRMGASRLAQFAIDDERRMKIVEMGGAQELVNMLVDAKDDRTRKEALKALSALSPSDQAIGALHQAGAISVIRSTPDSLESAEIEKYKSGLLKRFQDLRYDVPSTNVSRSSDS
;
A
#
# COMPACT_ATOMS: atom_id res chain seq x y z
N MET A 1 1.31 -9.03 -27.01
CA MET A 1 2.43 -9.71 -26.33
C MET A 1 2.57 -9.08 -24.96
N PRO A 2 2.41 -9.80 -23.84
CA PRO A 2 2.68 -9.21 -22.53
C PRO A 2 4.19 -8.95 -22.45
N TYR A 3 4.58 -7.71 -22.16
CA TYR A 3 5.97 -7.35 -21.94
C TYR A 3 6.52 -8.22 -20.80
N MET A 4 7.75 -8.71 -20.92
CA MET A 4 8.35 -9.63 -19.94
C MET A 4 8.32 -9.10 -18.49
N GLY A 5 8.23 -7.77 -18.32
CA GLY A 5 8.01 -7.11 -17.03
C GLY A 5 6.65 -7.39 -16.39
N ASP A 6 5.58 -7.56 -17.17
CA ASP A 6 4.22 -7.80 -16.65
C ASP A 6 4.11 -9.19 -16.02
N ASN A 7 4.74 -10.20 -16.62
CA ASN A 7 4.79 -11.54 -16.03
C ASN A 7 5.54 -11.52 -14.68
N LEU A 8 6.66 -10.78 -14.58
CA LEU A 8 7.40 -10.64 -13.33
C LEU A 8 6.62 -9.85 -12.28
N LEU A 9 5.85 -8.84 -12.68
CA LEU A 9 4.94 -8.11 -11.81
C LEU A 9 3.86 -9.03 -11.24
N GLN A 10 3.20 -9.81 -12.09
CA GLN A 10 2.15 -10.74 -11.67
C GLN A 10 2.68 -11.82 -10.73
N GLN A 11 3.88 -12.36 -11.00
CA GLN A 11 4.56 -13.27 -10.10
C GLN A 11 4.86 -12.61 -8.75
N SER A 12 5.26 -11.33 -8.75
CA SER A 12 5.55 -10.59 -7.52
C SER A 12 4.29 -10.38 -6.68
N VAL A 13 3.14 -10.11 -7.30
CA VAL A 13 1.84 -10.08 -6.59
C VAL A 13 1.48 -11.46 -6.05
N SER A 14 1.66 -12.52 -6.84
CA SER A 14 1.36 -13.90 -6.41
C SER A 14 2.16 -14.33 -5.19
N LEU A 15 3.40 -13.85 -5.04
CA LEU A 15 4.22 -14.13 -3.85
C LEU A 15 3.65 -13.53 -2.54
N LEU A 16 2.81 -12.49 -2.61
CA LEU A 16 2.18 -11.87 -1.43
C LEU A 16 1.13 -12.79 -0.77
N THR A 17 0.54 -13.70 -1.55
CA THR A 17 -0.53 -14.60 -1.09
C THR A 17 0.01 -15.92 -0.52
N VAL A 18 1.31 -16.18 -0.67
CA VAL A 18 1.96 -17.38 -0.14
C VAL A 18 2.08 -17.30 1.38
N LYS A 19 1.97 -18.44 2.07
CA LYS A 19 2.01 -18.51 3.55
C LYS A 19 3.32 -18.04 4.16
N ASP A 20 4.46 -18.37 3.54
CA ASP A 20 5.78 -18.07 4.08
C ASP A 20 6.08 -16.55 4.00
N PRO A 21 6.37 -15.88 5.13
CA PRO A 21 6.72 -14.46 5.14
C PRO A 21 7.94 -14.11 4.29
N LEU A 22 8.87 -15.04 4.03
CA LEU A 22 10.02 -14.81 3.15
C LEU A 22 9.57 -14.52 1.71
N PHE A 23 8.63 -15.31 1.18
CA PHE A 23 8.09 -15.09 -0.17
C PHE A 23 7.27 -13.81 -0.24
N LYS A 24 6.44 -13.53 0.78
CA LYS A 24 5.71 -12.24 0.86
C LYS A 24 6.66 -11.05 0.80
N ARG A 25 7.74 -11.07 1.59
CA ARG A 25 8.78 -10.03 1.59
C ARG A 25 9.45 -9.89 0.23
N MET A 26 9.79 -11.01 -0.43
CA MET A 26 10.37 -10.98 -1.78
C MET A 26 9.42 -10.34 -2.79
N GLY A 27 8.14 -10.70 -2.76
CA GLY A 27 7.10 -10.10 -3.60
C GLY A 27 7.00 -8.59 -3.39
N ALA A 28 6.83 -8.15 -2.14
CA ALA A 28 6.72 -6.73 -1.81
C ALA A 28 7.97 -5.94 -2.23
N SER A 29 9.15 -6.49 -1.98
CA SER A 29 10.42 -5.85 -2.35
C SER A 29 10.54 -5.64 -3.87
N ARG A 30 10.13 -6.64 -4.67
CA ARG A 30 10.09 -6.53 -6.14
C ARG A 30 9.07 -5.51 -6.61
N LEU A 31 7.87 -5.50 -6.03
CA LEU A 31 6.85 -4.51 -6.38
C LEU A 31 7.33 -3.07 -6.11
N ALA A 32 8.02 -2.85 -4.99
CA ALA A 32 8.63 -1.56 -4.68
C ALA A 32 9.66 -1.13 -5.74
N GLN A 33 10.46 -2.08 -6.26
CA GLN A 33 11.44 -1.83 -7.32
C GLN A 33 10.79 -1.57 -8.69
N PHE A 34 9.62 -2.16 -8.96
CA PHE A 34 8.91 -1.93 -10.22
C PHE A 34 8.09 -0.64 -10.23
N ALA A 35 7.72 -0.09 -9.07
CA ALA A 35 6.91 1.12 -8.93
C ALA A 35 7.69 2.42 -9.23
N ILE A 36 8.33 2.50 -10.40
CA ILE A 36 9.23 3.59 -10.79
C ILE A 36 8.50 4.80 -11.40
N ASP A 37 7.33 4.58 -11.99
CA ASP A 37 6.51 5.59 -12.64
C ASP A 37 5.01 5.27 -12.44
N ASP A 38 4.14 6.20 -12.83
CA ASP A 38 2.69 6.08 -12.64
C ASP A 38 2.06 4.94 -13.43
N GLU A 39 2.56 4.65 -14.64
CA GLU A 39 2.09 3.52 -15.44
C GLU A 39 2.36 2.19 -14.72
N ARG A 40 3.59 1.99 -14.24
CA ARG A 40 3.97 0.79 -13.49
C ARG A 40 3.25 0.67 -12.16
N ARG A 41 3.03 1.78 -11.45
CA ARG A 41 2.25 1.80 -10.20
C ARG A 41 0.82 1.35 -10.47
N MET A 42 0.20 1.87 -11.51
CA MET A 42 -1.15 1.47 -11.91
C MET A 42 -1.21 0.01 -12.34
N LYS A 43 -0.17 -0.49 -13.02
CA LYS A 43 -0.10 -1.92 -13.35
C LYS A 43 -0.12 -2.82 -12.11
N ILE A 44 0.60 -2.43 -11.06
CA ILE A 44 0.58 -3.15 -9.76
C ILE A 44 -0.83 -3.13 -9.17
N VAL A 45 -1.51 -1.99 -9.23
CA VAL A 45 -2.89 -1.82 -8.74
C VAL A 45 -3.87 -2.70 -9.52
N GLU A 46 -3.81 -2.68 -10.85
CA GLU A 46 -4.65 -3.48 -11.74
C GLU A 46 -4.51 -5.00 -11.47
N MET A 47 -3.31 -5.43 -11.10
CA MET A 47 -3.04 -6.83 -10.73
C MET A 47 -3.48 -7.18 -9.29
N GLY A 48 -4.10 -6.26 -8.56
CA GLY A 48 -4.54 -6.46 -7.17
C GLY A 48 -3.45 -6.24 -6.11
N GLY A 49 -2.26 -5.78 -6.51
CA GLY A 49 -1.12 -5.59 -5.61
C GLY A 49 -1.38 -4.61 -4.47
N ALA A 50 -2.23 -3.61 -4.67
CA ALA A 50 -2.66 -2.68 -3.62
C ALA A 50 -3.32 -3.42 -2.45
N GLN A 51 -4.34 -4.24 -2.75
CA GLN A 51 -5.06 -5.01 -1.73
C GLN A 51 -4.16 -6.05 -1.06
N GLU A 52 -3.35 -6.76 -1.85
CA GLU A 52 -2.47 -7.80 -1.31
C GLU A 52 -1.35 -7.24 -0.42
N LEU A 53 -0.83 -6.05 -0.71
CA LEU A 53 0.14 -5.37 0.17
C LEU A 53 -0.50 -4.93 1.50
N VAL A 54 -1.75 -4.46 1.47
CA VAL A 54 -2.50 -4.14 2.70
C VAL A 54 -2.76 -5.41 3.51
N ASN A 55 -3.21 -6.50 2.87
CA ASN A 55 -3.40 -7.80 3.52
C ASN A 55 -2.11 -8.33 4.13
N MET A 56 -0.98 -8.24 3.41
CA MET A 56 0.33 -8.59 3.92
C MET A 56 0.69 -7.80 5.18
N LEU A 57 0.38 -6.50 5.24
CA LEU A 57 0.64 -5.68 6.41
C LEU A 57 -0.26 -6.06 7.60
N VAL A 58 -1.53 -6.36 7.36
CA VAL A 58 -2.47 -6.87 8.38
C VAL A 58 -1.97 -8.19 8.99
N ASP A 59 -1.47 -9.10 8.15
CA ASP A 59 -1.02 -10.42 8.57
C ASP A 59 0.35 -10.41 9.26
N ALA A 60 1.15 -9.36 9.05
CA ALA A 60 2.55 -9.31 9.46
C ALA A 60 2.73 -9.43 10.99
N LYS A 61 3.48 -10.46 11.42
CA LYS A 61 3.78 -10.69 12.84
C LYS A 61 5.12 -10.11 13.28
N ASP A 62 6.04 -9.89 12.33
CA ASP A 62 7.39 -9.36 12.58
C ASP A 62 7.67 -8.04 11.85
N ASP A 63 8.65 -7.30 12.35
CA ASP A 63 9.03 -5.99 11.82
C ASP A 63 9.59 -6.04 10.40
N ARG A 64 10.31 -7.12 10.04
CA ARG A 64 10.89 -7.23 8.69
C ARG A 64 9.77 -7.32 7.65
N THR A 65 8.71 -8.08 7.95
CA THR A 65 7.53 -8.20 7.08
C THR A 65 6.74 -6.90 7.03
N ARG A 66 6.50 -6.24 8.18
CA ARG A 66 5.84 -4.92 8.23
C ARG A 66 6.58 -3.89 7.39
N LYS A 67 7.91 -3.84 7.53
CA LYS A 67 8.78 -2.90 6.82
C LYS A 67 8.70 -3.06 5.30
N GLU A 68 8.81 -4.29 4.78
CA GLU A 68 8.76 -4.51 3.33
C GLU A 68 7.36 -4.18 2.76
N ALA A 69 6.28 -4.50 3.49
CA ALA A 69 4.93 -4.11 3.08
C ALA A 69 4.77 -2.58 3.04
N LEU A 70 5.15 -1.89 4.12
CA LEU A 70 5.08 -0.42 4.20
C LEU A 70 5.96 0.28 3.16
N LYS A 71 7.15 -0.27 2.87
CA LYS A 71 8.03 0.22 1.81
C LYS A 71 7.36 0.12 0.45
N ALA A 72 6.73 -1.00 0.13
CA ALA A 72 6.02 -1.19 -1.13
C ALA A 72 4.79 -0.28 -1.25
N LEU A 73 4.01 -0.12 -0.17
CA LEU A 73 2.90 0.84 -0.11
C LEU A 73 3.39 2.28 -0.34
N SER A 74 4.49 2.67 0.31
CA SER A 74 5.13 3.98 0.12
C SER A 74 5.61 4.17 -1.32
N ALA A 75 6.17 3.11 -1.92
CA ALA A 75 6.58 3.10 -3.31
C ALA A 75 5.41 3.25 -4.29
N LEU A 76 4.15 2.99 -3.93
CA LEU A 76 2.98 3.28 -4.77
C LEU A 76 2.46 4.72 -4.59
N SER A 77 2.61 5.28 -3.40
CA SER A 77 1.94 6.51 -2.94
C SER A 77 2.20 7.83 -3.71
N PRO A 78 3.29 8.00 -4.48
CA PRO A 78 3.42 9.16 -5.37
C PRO A 78 2.30 9.32 -6.40
N SER A 79 1.72 8.24 -6.95
CA SER A 79 0.62 8.33 -7.92
C SER A 79 -0.70 8.56 -7.21
N ASP A 80 -1.43 9.63 -7.58
CA ASP A 80 -2.76 9.96 -7.02
C ASP A 80 -3.79 8.84 -7.23
N GLN A 81 -3.73 8.16 -8.38
CA GLN A 81 -4.61 7.03 -8.65
C GLN A 81 -4.24 5.80 -7.81
N ALA A 82 -2.95 5.49 -7.68
CA ALA A 82 -2.51 4.34 -6.90
C ALA A 82 -2.75 4.54 -5.40
N ILE A 83 -2.50 5.73 -4.86
CA ILE A 83 -2.82 6.04 -3.46
C ILE A 83 -4.34 6.04 -3.22
N GLY A 84 -5.14 6.45 -4.21
CA GLY A 84 -6.58 6.28 -4.19
C GLY A 84 -6.99 4.80 -4.05
N ALA A 85 -6.34 3.89 -4.78
CA ALA A 85 -6.58 2.45 -4.64
C ALA A 85 -6.14 1.91 -3.27
N LEU A 86 -5.03 2.40 -2.71
CA LEU A 86 -4.63 2.07 -1.34
C LEU A 86 -5.66 2.53 -0.30
N HIS A 87 -6.23 3.72 -0.50
CA HIS A 87 -7.31 4.22 0.36
C HIS A 87 -8.53 3.29 0.31
N GLN A 88 -8.96 2.91 -0.90
CA GLN A 88 -10.09 1.97 -1.08
C GLN A 88 -9.81 0.59 -0.46
N ALA A 89 -8.55 0.14 -0.46
CA ALA A 89 -8.13 -1.10 0.21
C ALA A 89 -8.09 -1.00 1.74
N GLY A 90 -8.43 0.16 2.33
CA GLY A 90 -8.45 0.38 3.78
C GLY A 90 -7.08 0.68 4.40
N ALA A 91 -6.09 1.07 3.58
CA ALA A 91 -4.70 1.23 4.04
C ALA A 91 -4.55 2.20 5.22
N ILE A 92 -5.33 3.29 5.28
CA ILE A 92 -5.22 4.30 6.36
C ILE A 92 -5.39 3.65 7.74
N SER A 93 -6.43 2.83 7.92
CA SER A 93 -6.70 2.18 9.21
C SER A 93 -5.58 1.21 9.58
N VAL A 94 -5.14 0.39 8.61
CA VAL A 94 -4.09 -0.62 8.82
C VAL A 94 -2.75 0.02 9.16
N ILE A 95 -2.38 1.10 8.47
CA ILE A 95 -1.13 1.84 8.71
C ILE A 95 -1.15 2.47 10.11
N ARG A 96 -2.28 3.06 10.53
CA ARG A 96 -2.42 3.63 11.89
C ARG A 96 -2.31 2.56 12.98
N SER A 97 -2.90 1.38 12.77
CA SER A 97 -2.85 0.29 13.75
C SER A 97 -1.54 -0.50 13.75
N THR A 98 -0.69 -0.32 12.73
CA THR A 98 0.61 -1.00 12.66
C THR A 98 1.51 -0.49 13.79
N PRO A 99 2.06 -1.35 14.66
CA PRO A 99 2.92 -0.91 15.75
C PRO A 99 4.23 -0.31 15.22
N ASP A 100 4.75 0.69 15.94
CA ASP A 100 6.12 1.17 15.72
C ASP A 100 7.13 0.14 16.24
N SER A 101 8.38 0.27 15.79
CA SER A 101 9.47 -0.62 16.13
C SER A 101 10.64 0.15 16.69
N LEU A 102 11.16 -0.28 17.84
CA LEU A 102 12.41 0.25 18.40
C LEU A 102 13.64 -0.16 17.58
N GLU A 103 13.53 -1.24 16.81
CA GLU A 103 14.61 -1.81 15.99
C GLU A 103 14.58 -1.32 14.53
N SER A 104 13.45 -0.76 14.08
CA SER A 104 13.25 -0.35 12.69
C SER A 104 12.59 1.02 12.57
N ALA A 105 13.39 2.08 12.67
CA ALA A 105 12.97 3.46 12.43
C ALA A 105 12.36 3.69 11.02
N GLU A 106 12.67 2.81 10.06
CA GLU A 106 12.05 2.84 8.73
C GLU A 106 10.53 2.63 8.78
N ILE A 107 10.01 1.83 9.72
CA ILE A 107 8.56 1.58 9.87
C ILE A 107 7.84 2.89 10.17
N GLU A 108 8.30 3.63 11.17
CA GLU A 108 7.72 4.93 11.54
C GLU A 108 7.82 5.94 10.38
N LYS A 109 8.96 5.97 9.69
CA LYS A 109 9.18 6.83 8.51
C LYS A 109 8.17 6.52 7.39
N TYR A 110 7.97 5.25 7.04
CA TYR A 110 7.02 4.90 5.99
C TYR A 110 5.58 5.19 6.41
N LYS A 111 5.21 4.86 7.66
CA LYS A 111 3.87 5.15 8.20
C LYS A 111 3.57 6.64 8.14
N SER A 112 4.43 7.49 8.70
CA SER A 112 4.25 8.94 8.73
C SER A 112 4.18 9.54 7.32
N GLY A 113 5.07 9.12 6.42
CA GLY A 113 5.05 9.56 5.02
C GLY A 113 3.75 9.18 4.28
N LEU A 114 3.27 7.95 4.46
CA LEU A 114 2.02 7.48 3.87
C LEU A 114 0.81 8.23 4.43
N LEU A 115 0.71 8.38 5.75
CA LEU A 115 -0.40 9.09 6.39
C LEU A 115 -0.45 10.56 5.98
N LYS A 116 0.71 11.21 5.89
CA LYS A 116 0.81 12.56 5.34
C LYS A 116 0.32 12.62 3.89
N ARG A 117 0.71 11.65 3.06
CA ARG A 117 0.26 11.61 1.66
C ARG A 117 -1.26 11.46 1.54
N PHE A 118 -1.89 10.64 2.38
CA PHE A 118 -3.36 10.55 2.45
C PHE A 118 -4.00 11.86 2.90
N GLN A 119 -3.40 12.56 3.86
CA GLN A 119 -3.84 13.87 4.35
C GLN A 119 -3.77 14.96 3.28
N ASP A 120 -2.68 15.01 2.53
CA ASP A 120 -2.48 15.98 1.45
C ASP A 120 -3.59 15.87 0.39
N LEU A 121 -4.13 14.65 0.18
CA LEU A 121 -5.24 14.36 -0.73
C LEU A 121 -6.63 14.35 -0.05
N ARG A 122 -6.72 14.74 1.22
CA ARG A 122 -7.96 14.79 2.01
C ARG A 122 -8.69 13.46 2.17
N TYR A 123 -8.00 12.33 2.03
CA TYR A 123 -8.60 11.01 2.24
C TYR A 123 -8.91 10.69 3.70
N ASP A 124 -8.30 11.40 4.65
CA ASP A 124 -8.52 11.17 6.08
C ASP A 124 -9.65 12.01 6.68
N VAL A 125 -10.32 12.85 5.87
CA VAL A 125 -11.47 13.65 6.29
C VAL A 125 -12.75 12.88 5.94
N PRO A 126 -13.59 12.53 6.94
CA PRO A 126 -14.90 11.95 6.66
C PRO A 126 -15.70 12.91 5.79
N SER A 127 -16.25 12.45 4.66
CA SER A 127 -17.14 13.25 3.84
C SER A 127 -18.31 13.72 4.70
N THR A 128 -18.31 14.99 5.08
CA THR A 128 -19.40 15.58 5.84
C THR A 128 -20.59 15.71 4.90
N ASN A 129 -21.58 14.82 5.08
CA ASN A 129 -22.88 14.98 4.44
C ASN A 129 -23.47 16.31 4.91
N VAL A 130 -23.44 17.33 4.05
CA VAL A 130 -24.27 18.52 4.20
C VAL A 130 -25.71 18.09 3.88
N SER A 131 -26.37 17.50 4.88
CA SER A 131 -27.82 17.49 4.95
C SER A 131 -28.26 18.93 5.25
N ARG A 132 -28.35 19.77 4.22
CA ARG A 132 -29.12 21.00 4.33
C ARG A 132 -30.59 20.59 4.32
N SER A 133 -31.15 20.63 5.52
CA SER A 133 -32.58 20.64 5.81
C SER A 133 -33.30 21.57 4.84
N SER A 134 -34.37 21.04 4.28
CA SER A 134 -35.49 21.80 3.75
C SER A 134 -36.14 22.51 4.94
N ASP A 135 -36.00 23.83 4.98
CA ASP A 135 -36.79 24.77 5.79
C ASP A 135 -36.84 26.05 4.96
N SER A 136 -37.98 26.68 4.65
CA SER A 136 -39.39 26.44 4.89
C SER A 136 -40.16 27.17 3.80
#